data_AF-A0A4Q1CM70-F1
#
_entry.id   AF-A0A4Q1CM70-F1
#
_cell.length_a   1.000
_cell.length_b   1.000
_cell.length_c   1.000
_cell.angle_alpha   90.00
_cell.angle_beta   90.00
_cell.angle_gamma   90.00
#
_symmetry.space_group_name_H-M   'P 1'
#
loop_
_entity.id
_entity.type
_entity.pdbx_description
1 polymer ?
#
loop_
_entity_poly.entity_id
_entity_poly.type
_entity_poly.pdbx_seq_one_letter_code
_entity_poly.pdbx_strand_id
1 'polypeptide(L)'
;MSTLPKTLRNYKQQLTENPTKQQLWAIIQDYIRYYSAEGIKEELWMLTIGVLSSDHMDEVEKGLDRHNRIFFYEHSLLFIDAVHQLYQQQEKKKAKRKSKS
;
A
#
# COMPACT_ATOMS: atom_id res chain seq x y z
N MET A 1 -12.61 -13.09 17.69
CA MET A 1 -11.65 -13.84 16.85
C MET A 1 -11.01 -12.88 15.87
N SER A 2 -9.68 -12.85 15.77
CA SER A 2 -8.98 -11.98 14.80
C SER A 2 -9.29 -12.45 13.38
N THR A 3 -9.95 -11.60 12.60
CA THR A 3 -10.33 -11.81 11.18
C THR A 3 -9.14 -11.72 10.23
N LEU A 4 -7.94 -11.39 10.73
CA LEU A 4 -6.73 -11.27 9.92
C LEU A 4 -6.09 -12.64 9.66
N PRO A 5 -5.77 -12.99 8.40
CA PRO A 5 -4.93 -14.11 8.06
C PRO A 5 -3.66 -14.18 8.92
N LYS A 6 -3.24 -15.38 9.30
CA LYS A 6 -2.07 -15.62 10.18
C LYS A 6 -0.80 -14.91 9.66
N THR A 7 -0.62 -14.87 8.35
CA THR A 7 0.49 -14.18 7.68
C THR A 7 0.52 -12.67 8.00
N LEU A 8 -0.62 -11.99 7.94
CA LEU A 8 -0.70 -10.55 8.25
C LEU A 8 -0.44 -10.25 9.72
N ARG A 9 -0.84 -11.15 10.63
CA ARG A 9 -0.50 -11.04 12.06
C ARG A 9 1.00 -11.16 12.29
N ASN A 10 1.64 -12.13 11.65
CA ASN A 10 3.09 -12.30 11.75
C ASN A 10 3.84 -11.08 11.21
N TYR A 11 3.41 -10.51 10.08
CA TYR A 11 4.01 -9.29 9.55
C TYR A 11 3.85 -8.08 10.47
N LYS A 12 2.67 -7.92 11.10
CA LYS A 12 2.48 -6.85 12.10
C LYS A 12 3.43 -7.00 13.29
N GLN A 13 3.62 -8.22 13.82
CA GLN A 13 4.57 -8.46 14.91
C GLN A 13 6.01 -8.21 14.47
N GLN A 14 6.41 -8.68 13.29
CA GLN A 14 7.76 -8.48 12.76
C GLN A 14 8.10 -6.99 12.60
N LEU A 15 7.13 -6.15 12.22
CA LEU A 15 7.33 -4.70 12.10
C LEU A 15 7.59 -4.02 13.45
N THR A 16 7.03 -4.53 14.53
CA THR A 16 7.17 -3.95 15.88
C THR A 16 8.44 -4.38 16.61
N GLU A 17 9.11 -5.44 16.15
CA GLU A 17 10.23 -6.08 16.84
C GLU A 17 11.59 -5.84 16.15
N ASN A 18 11.90 -4.59 15.77
CA ASN A 18 13.14 -4.22 15.06
C ASN A 18 13.39 -5.07 13.80
N PRO A 19 12.60 -4.88 12.73
CA PRO A 19 12.65 -5.72 11.55
C PRO A 19 14.00 -5.61 10.82
N THR A 20 14.53 -6.76 10.41
CA THR A 20 15.66 -6.81 9.50
C THR A 20 15.24 -6.32 8.11
N LYS A 21 16.20 -5.81 7.33
CA LYS A 21 15.97 -5.40 5.94
C LYS A 21 15.35 -6.53 5.10
N GLN A 22 15.71 -7.78 5.36
CA GLN A 22 15.16 -8.93 4.64
C GLN A 22 13.67 -9.16 4.97
N GLN A 23 13.28 -9.02 6.24
CA GLN A 23 11.87 -9.12 6.66
C GLN A 23 11.02 -8.00 6.04
N LEU A 24 11.52 -6.76 6.03
CA LEU A 24 10.83 -5.65 5.37
C LEU A 24 10.59 -5.92 3.89
N TRP A 25 11.61 -6.44 3.19
CA TRP A 25 11.45 -6.83 1.79
C TRP A 25 10.46 -7.97 1.60
N ALA A 26 10.47 -8.99 2.46
CA ALA A 26 9.51 -10.08 2.37
C ALA A 26 8.06 -9.58 2.46
N ILE A 27 7.78 -8.61 3.35
CA ILE A 27 6.46 -7.97 3.47
C ILE A 27 6.09 -7.22 2.19
N ILE A 28 7.01 -6.42 1.64
CA ILE A 28 6.78 -5.67 0.39
C ILE A 28 6.54 -6.62 -0.79
N GLN A 29 7.30 -7.72 -0.87
CA GLN A 29 7.17 -8.72 -1.92
C GLN A 29 5.81 -9.42 -1.86
N ASP A 30 5.39 -9.85 -0.68
CA ASP A 30 4.08 -10.48 -0.51
C ASP A 30 2.96 -9.48 -0.84
N TYR A 31 3.07 -8.24 -0.38
CA TYR A 31 2.08 -7.19 -0.70
C TYR A 31 1.91 -6.99 -2.22
N ILE A 32 3.01 -6.78 -2.96
CA ILE A 32 2.97 -6.58 -4.42
C ILE A 32 2.52 -7.84 -5.17
N ARG A 33 2.79 -9.03 -4.62
CA ARG A 33 2.37 -10.29 -5.23
C ARG A 33 0.87 -10.54 -5.07
N TYR A 34 0.30 -10.22 -3.90
CA TYR A 34 -1.12 -10.40 -3.63
C TYR A 34 -1.97 -9.31 -4.26
N TYR A 35 -1.45 -8.09 -4.34
CA TYR A 35 -2.16 -6.94 -4.86
C TYR A 35 -1.37 -6.36 -6.04
N SER A 36 -1.96 -6.36 -7.23
CA SER A 36 -1.41 -5.57 -8.32
C SER A 36 -1.42 -4.10 -7.93
N ALA A 37 -0.40 -3.34 -8.31
CA ALA A 37 -0.37 -1.90 -8.05
C ALA A 37 -1.69 -1.26 -8.52
N GLU A 38 -2.14 -1.61 -9.73
CA GLU A 38 -3.40 -1.14 -10.31
C GLU A 38 -4.63 -1.50 -9.47
N GLY A 39 -4.73 -2.73 -8.97
CA GLY A 39 -5.87 -3.16 -8.15
C GLY A 39 -5.97 -2.36 -6.84
N ILE A 40 -4.84 -1.97 -6.25
CA ILE A 40 -4.84 -1.11 -5.05
C ILE A 40 -5.31 0.30 -5.40
N LYS A 41 -4.91 0.83 -6.56
CA LYS A 41 -5.37 2.16 -7.01
C LYS A 41 -6.88 2.17 -7.20
N GLU A 42 -7.41 1.15 -7.86
CA GLU A 42 -8.85 0.98 -8.09
C GLU A 42 -9.62 0.87 -6.77
N GLU A 43 -9.14 0.06 -5.82
CA GLU A 43 -9.79 -0.11 -4.52
C GLU A 43 -9.74 1.17 -3.68
N LEU A 44 -8.59 1.86 -3.65
CA LEU A 44 -8.47 3.17 -3.00
C LEU A 44 -9.38 4.22 -3.63
N TRP A 45 -9.52 4.19 -4.97
CA TRP A 45 -10.39 5.12 -5.68
C TRP A 45 -11.87 4.87 -5.34
N MET A 46 -12.30 3.60 -5.30
CA MET A 46 -13.66 3.24 -4.89
C MET A 46 -13.96 3.70 -3.46
N LEU A 47 -13.02 3.53 -2.53
CA LEU A 47 -13.16 4.01 -1.15
C LEU A 47 -13.25 5.54 -1.10
N THR A 48 -12.41 6.23 -1.85
CA THR A 48 -12.45 7.69 -1.97
C THR A 48 -13.81 8.15 -2.50
N ILE A 49 -14.30 7.60 -3.63
CA ILE A 49 -15.62 7.92 -4.18
C ILE A 49 -16.73 7.70 -3.14
N GLY A 50 -16.75 6.53 -2.50
CA GLY A 50 -17.81 6.18 -1.55
C GLY A 50 -17.89 7.12 -0.35
N VAL A 51 -16.75 7.69 0.07
CA VAL A 51 -16.74 8.69 1.13
C VAL A 51 -17.17 10.07 0.60
N LEU A 52 -16.69 10.47 -0.58
CA LEU A 52 -17.03 11.76 -1.19
C LEU A 52 -18.53 11.88 -1.54
N SER A 53 -19.18 10.76 -1.88
CA SER A 53 -20.60 10.65 -2.22
C SER A 53 -21.52 10.50 -1.00
N SER A 54 -20.98 10.40 0.22
CA SER A 54 -21.81 10.30 1.43
C SER A 54 -22.48 11.64 1.76
N ASP A 55 -23.80 11.61 1.98
CA ASP A 55 -24.59 12.83 2.19
C ASP A 55 -24.61 13.33 3.63
N HIS A 56 -23.92 12.66 4.55
CA HIS A 56 -24.05 12.82 6.01
C HIS A 56 -23.27 13.97 6.67
N MET A 57 -22.79 14.99 5.93
CA MET A 57 -22.02 16.12 6.48
C MET A 57 -22.59 17.49 6.09
N ASP A 58 -22.24 18.57 6.78
CA ASP A 58 -22.60 19.95 6.41
C ASP A 58 -21.76 20.45 5.22
N GLU A 59 -22.32 21.29 4.33
CA GLU A 59 -21.71 21.63 3.02
C GLU A 59 -20.31 22.25 3.06
N VAL A 60 -19.99 23.02 4.11
CA VAL A 60 -18.66 23.64 4.28
C VAL A 60 -17.63 22.63 4.79
N GLU A 61 -18.03 21.77 5.73
CA GLU A 61 -17.20 20.65 6.19
C GLU A 61 -16.99 19.64 5.05
N LYS A 62 -18.00 19.43 4.18
CA LYS A 62 -17.87 18.63 2.95
C LYS A 62 -16.74 19.15 2.07
N GLY A 63 -16.58 20.46 1.87
CA GLY A 63 -15.56 21.00 0.96
C GLY A 63 -14.12 20.70 1.39
N LEU A 64 -13.78 21.03 2.65
CA LEU A 64 -12.43 20.84 3.19
C LEU A 64 -12.10 19.35 3.36
N ASP A 65 -13.06 18.55 3.85
CA ASP A 65 -12.86 17.13 4.09
C ASP A 65 -12.72 16.34 2.78
N ARG A 66 -13.48 16.71 1.74
CA ARG A 66 -13.33 16.14 0.38
C ARG A 66 -11.93 16.40 -0.19
N HIS A 67 -11.42 17.61 -0.05
CA HIS A 67 -10.09 17.99 -0.54
C HIS A 67 -8.97 17.21 0.18
N ASN A 68 -9.05 17.09 1.50
CA ASN A 68 -8.10 16.31 2.28
C ASN A 68 -8.09 14.83 1.89
N ARG A 69 -9.27 14.25 1.58
CA ARG A 69 -9.39 12.85 1.15
C ARG A 69 -8.85 12.61 -0.25
N ILE A 70 -9.05 13.54 -1.18
CA ILE A 70 -8.41 13.49 -2.52
C ILE A 70 -6.89 13.55 -2.36
N PHE A 71 -6.37 14.44 -1.51
CA PHE A 71 -4.93 14.47 -1.27
C PHE A 71 -4.40 13.19 -0.63
N PHE A 72 -5.13 12.60 0.32
CA PHE A 72 -4.76 11.31 0.90
C PHE A 72 -4.67 10.22 -0.18
N TYR A 73 -5.62 10.19 -1.11
CA TYR A 73 -5.61 9.30 -2.26
C TYR A 73 -4.36 9.51 -3.11
N GLU A 74 -4.08 10.74 -3.56
CA GLU A 74 -2.92 11.06 -4.40
C GLU A 74 -1.59 10.72 -3.72
N HIS A 75 -1.44 11.03 -2.42
CA HIS A 75 -0.24 10.68 -1.67
C HIS A 75 -0.08 9.17 -1.50
N SER A 76 -1.18 8.45 -1.29
CA SER A 76 -1.16 6.99 -1.18
C SER A 76 -0.76 6.33 -2.49
N LEU A 77 -1.29 6.82 -3.63
CA LEU A 77 -0.88 6.37 -4.95
C LEU A 77 0.62 6.55 -5.17
N LEU A 78 1.13 7.74 -4.87
CA LEU A 78 2.55 8.05 -5.05
C LEU A 78 3.43 7.14 -4.18
N PHE A 79 3.03 6.88 -2.95
CA PHE A 79 3.73 5.96 -2.06
C PHE A 79 3.74 4.52 -2.61
N ILE A 80 2.60 4.01 -3.06
CA ILE A 80 2.47 2.68 -3.66
C ILE A 80 3.38 2.56 -4.89
N ASP A 81 3.35 3.55 -5.78
CA ASP A 81 4.19 3.59 -6.98
C ASP A 81 5.68 3.59 -6.63
N ALA A 82 6.09 4.38 -5.63
CA ALA A 82 7.47 4.40 -5.15
C ALA A 82 7.91 3.03 -4.60
N VAL A 83 7.08 2.38 -3.77
CA VAL A 83 7.35 1.04 -3.24
C VAL A 83 7.44 0.01 -4.37
N HIS A 84 6.54 0.08 -5.35
CA HIS A 84 6.55 -0.81 -6.51
C HIS A 84 7.83 -0.64 -7.35
N GLN A 85 8.26 0.60 -7.59
CA GLN A 85 9.53 0.88 -8.27
C GLN A 85 10.74 0.35 -7.50
N LEU A 86 10.77 0.52 -6.18
CA LEU A 86 11.84 -0.04 -5.34
C LEU A 86 11.92 -1.57 -5.45
N TYR A 87 10.77 -2.25 -5.43
CA TYR A 87 10.70 -3.70 -5.64
C TYR A 87 11.23 -4.11 -7.01
N GLN A 88 10.79 -3.45 -8.09
CA GLN A 88 11.27 -3.75 -9.44
C GLN A 88 12.79 -3.57 -9.57
N GLN A 89 13.34 -2.50 -8.97
CA GLN A 89 14.79 -2.29 -8.95
C GLN A 89 15.52 -3.41 -8.19
N GLN A 90 14.95 -3.90 -7.09
CA GLN A 90 15.54 -5.00 -6.33
C GLN A 90 15.55 -6.31 -7.14
N GLU A 91 14.44 -6.66 -7.80
CA GLU A 91 14.36 -7.85 -8.64
C GLU A 91 15.33 -7.77 -9.83
N LYS A 92 15.44 -6.62 -10.50
CA LYS A 92 16.46 -6.38 -11.54
C LYS A 92 17.88 -6.59 -11.02
N LYS A 93 18.18 -6.12 -9.80
CA LYS A 93 19.50 -6.33 -9.17
C LYS A 93 19.75 -7.82 -8.88
N LYS A 94 18.75 -8.56 -8.40
CA LYS A 94 18.87 -10.01 -8.16
C LYS A 94 19.09 -10.78 -9.46
N ALA A 95 18.34 -10.46 -10.52
CA ALA A 95 18.49 -11.09 -11.83
C ALA A 95 19.91 -10.88 -12.41
N LYS A 96 20.44 -9.64 -12.36
CA LYS A 96 21.81 -9.33 -12.80
C LYS A 96 22.91 -10.04 -12.02
N ARG A 97 22.67 -10.36 -10.74
CA ARG A 97 23.61 -11.14 -9.91
C ARG A 97 23.59 -12.62 -10.30
N LYS A 98 22.40 -13.18 -10.56
CA LYS A 98 22.24 -14.57 -11.01
C LYS A 98 22.84 -14.82 -12.40
N SER A 99 22.78 -13.84 -13.31
CA SER A 99 23.35 -13.99 -14.66
C SER A 99 24.88 -13.86 -14.72
N LYS A 100 25.53 -13.48 -13.61
CA LYS A 100 26.99 -13.34 -13.50
C LYS A 100 27.64 -14.47 -12.69
N SER A 101 26.82 -15.33 -12.09
CA SER A 101 27.23 -16.56 -11.41
C SER A 101 27.05 -17.74 -12.33
#